data_AF-A0A269W8W3-F1
#
_entry.id   AF-A0A269W8W3-F1
#
_cell.length_a   1.000
_cell.length_b   1.000
_cell.length_c   1.000
_cell.angle_alpha   90.00
_cell.angle_beta   90.00
_cell.angle_gamma   90.00
#
_symmetry.space_group_name_H-M   'P 1'
#
loop_
_entity.id
_entity.type
_entity.pdbx_description
1 polymer ?
#
loop_
_entity_poly.entity_id
_entity_poly.type
_entity_poly.pdbx_seq_one_letter_code
_entity_poly.pdbx_strand_id
1 'polypeptide(L)' 'MLLYIMVITLALIGGIATMLVGLSQENRKSNPEYERKTKNNIVKLVVIYLIALIGFITIWALVD' A
#
# COMPACT_ATOMS: atom_id res chain seq x y z
N MET A 1 0.20 -23.04 4.96
CA MET A 1 -1.04 -22.28 5.27
C MET A 1 -0.88 -21.36 6.48
N LEU A 2 -0.57 -21.86 7.68
CA LEU A 2 -0.40 -21.05 8.90
C LEU A 2 0.58 -19.86 8.75
N LEU A 3 1.77 -20.10 8.18
CA LEU A 3 2.76 -19.05 7.95
C LEU A 3 2.25 -17.95 7.00
N TYR A 4 1.55 -18.32 5.93
CA TYR A 4 0.96 -17.35 5.00
C TYR A 4 -0.07 -16.47 5.70
N ILE A 5 -0.95 -17.07 6.51
CA ILE A 5 -1.94 -16.33 7.30
C ILE A 5 -1.24 -15.34 8.23
N MET A 6 -0.22 -15.79 8.96
CA MET A 6 0.53 -14.95 9.89
C MET A 6 1.20 -13.76 9.20
N VAL A 7 1.88 -13.99 8.06
CA VAL A 7 2.54 -12.92 7.28
C VAL A 7 1.52 -11.92 6.75
N ILE A 8 0.40 -12.40 6.18
CA ILE A 8 -0.66 -11.53 5.66
C ILE A 8 -1.28 -10.69 6.79
N THR A 9 -1.58 -11.31 7.94
CA THR A 9 -2.13 -10.59 9.10
C THR A 9 -1.18 -9.52 9.61
N LEU A 10 0.11 -9.82 9.76
CA LEU A 10 1.11 -8.84 10.18
C LEU A 10 1.23 -7.68 9.19
N ALA A 11 1.24 -7.98 7.89
CA ALA A 11 1.28 -6.96 6.84
C ALA A 11 0.04 -6.05 6.88
N LEU A 12 -1.15 -6.61 7.08
CA LEU A 12 -2.39 -5.84 7.20
C LEU A 12 -2.39 -4.94 8.43
N ILE A 13 -2.01 -5.46 9.59
CA ILE A 13 -1.93 -4.68 10.83
C ILE A 13 -0.92 -3.53 10.68
N GLY A 14 0.28 -3.82 10.18
CA GLY A 14 1.31 -2.80 9.95
C GLY A 14 0.87 -1.74 8.95
N GLY A 15 0.21 -2.15 7.86
CA GLY A 15 -0.35 -1.24 6.86
C GLY A 15 -1.42 -0.32 7.45
N ILE A 16 -2.38 -0.86 8.20
CA ILE A 16 -3.43 -0.08 8.86
C ILE A 16 -2.83 0.89 9.88
N ALA A 17 -1.92 0.43 10.73
CA ALA A 17 -1.27 1.29 11.72
C ALA A 17 -0.51 2.46 11.07
N THR A 18 0.22 2.19 9.98
CA THR A 18 0.94 3.21 9.21
C THR A 18 -0.02 4.26 8.63
N MET A 19 -1.17 3.82 8.10
CA MET A 19 -2.19 4.71 7.56
C MET A 19 -2.85 5.56 8.65
N LEU A 20 -3.17 4.98 9.81
CA LEU A 20 -3.78 5.69 10.94
C LEU A 20 -2.87 6.81 11.47
N VAL A 21 -1.57 6.53 11.60
CA VAL A 21 -0.59 7.55 12.03
C VAL A 21 -0.41 8.62 10.96
N GLY A 22 -0.21 8.21 9.70
CA GLY A 22 0.03 9.13 8.59
C GLY A 22 -1.16 10.05 8.29
N LEU A 23 -2.39 9.58 8.50
CA LEU A 23 -3.62 10.36 8.30
C LEU A 23 -4.15 11.02 9.59
N SER A 24 -3.44 10.90 10.70
CA SER A 24 -3.84 11.50 11.98
C SER A 24 -3.95 13.02 11.89
N GLN A 25 -4.86 13.60 12.69
CA GLN A 25 -5.05 15.06 12.74
C GLN A 25 -3.79 15.79 13.19
N GLU A 26 -2.98 15.16 14.05
CA GLU A 26 -1.72 15.72 14.51
C GLU A 26 -0.72 15.87 13.35
N ASN A 27 -0.61 14.85 12.51
CA ASN A 27 0.25 14.91 11.32
C ASN A 27 -0.23 15.96 10.31
N ARG A 28 -1.56 16.14 10.16
CA ARG A 28 -2.14 17.18 9.30
C ARG A 28 -1.84 18.60 9.80
N LYS A 29 -1.89 18.82 11.12
CA LYS A 29 -1.57 20.12 11.73
C LYS A 29 -0.09 20.47 11.61
N SER A 30 0.78 19.49 11.84
CA SER A 30 2.24 19.66 11.76
C SER A 30 2.73 19.89 10.32
N ASN A 31 2.08 19.24 9.34
CA ASN A 31 2.46 19.34 7.93
C ASN A 31 1.22 19.38 7.01
N PRO A 32 0.62 20.56 6.78
CA PRO A 32 -0.58 20.70 5.95
C PRO A 32 -0.34 20.29 4.48
N GLU A 33 0.89 20.39 4.00
CA GLU A 33 1.29 19.94 2.66
C GLU A 33 1.40 18.41 2.53
N TYR A 34 1.46 17.70 3.65
CA TYR A 34 1.54 16.24 3.69
C TYR A 34 0.32 15.59 3.08
N GLU A 35 -0.89 16.10 3.36
CA GLU A 35 -2.13 15.50 2.83
C GLU A 35 -2.16 15.54 1.30
N ARG A 36 -1.77 16.68 0.71
CA ARG A 36 -1.71 16.87 -0.75
C ARG A 36 -0.73 15.91 -1.40
N LYS A 37 0.47 15.77 -0.84
CA LYS A 37 1.52 14.87 -1.36
C LYS A 37 1.15 13.40 -1.14
N THR A 38 0.56 13.07 0.00
CA THR A 38 0.18 11.69 0.35
C THR A 38 -0.86 11.13 -0.59
N LYS A 39 -1.89 11.91 -0.95
CA LYS A 39 -2.88 11.47 -1.96
C LYS A 39 -2.22 11.13 -3.29
N ASN A 40 -1.36 12.02 -3.81
CA ASN A 40 -0.64 11.75 -5.06
C ASN A 40 0.31 10.55 -4.95
N ASN A 41 0.99 10.39 -3.82
CA ASN A 41 1.91 9.27 -3.60
C ASN A 41 1.16 7.94 -3.50
N ILE A 42 0.03 7.88 -2.79
CA ILE A 42 -0.81 6.68 -2.71
C ILE A 42 -1.32 6.29 -4.09
N VAL A 43 -1.81 7.24 -4.89
CA VAL A 43 -2.27 6.96 -6.26
C VAL A 43 -1.14 6.39 -7.11
N LYS A 44 0.07 6.98 -7.06
CA LYS A 44 1.24 6.43 -7.76
C LYS A 44 1.58 5.02 -7.28
N LEU A 45 1.54 4.78 -5.98
CA LEU A 45 1.82 3.47 -5.39
C LEU A 45 0.83 2.41 -5.88
N VAL A 46 -0.47 2.74 -5.91
CA VAL A 46 -1.52 1.86 -6.42
C VAL A 46 -1.31 1.55 -7.90
N VAL A 47 -0.97 2.56 -8.72
CA VAL A 47 -0.67 2.35 -10.14
C VAL A 47 0.51 1.41 -10.33
N ILE A 48 1.60 1.59 -9.56
CA ILE A 48 2.77 0.71 -9.63
C ILE A 48 2.38 -0.73 -9.29
N TYR A 49 1.59 -0.95 -8.22
CA TYR A 49 1.15 -2.29 -7.85
C TYR A 49 0.21 -2.92 -8.88
N LEU A 50 -0.68 -2.14 -9.50
CA LEU A 50 -1.52 -2.63 -10.59
C LEU A 50 -0.71 -3.05 -11.81
N ILE A 51 0.29 -2.25 -12.20
CA ILE A 51 1.20 -2.59 -13.31
C ILE A 51 1.99 -3.87 -12.98
N ALA A 52 2.51 -3.99 -11.76
CA ALA A 52 3.23 -5.18 -11.33
C ALA A 52 2.33 -6.44 -11.34
N LEU A 53 1.08 -6.30 -10.88
CA LEU A 53 0.10 -7.39 -10.90
C LEU A 53 -0.24 -7.81 -12.33
N ILE A 54 -0.48 -6.85 -13.23
CA ILE A 54 -0.72 -7.13 -14.65
C ILE A 54 0.49 -7.85 -15.25
N GLY A 55 1.70 -7.36 -15.02
CA GLY A 55 2.93 -8.00 -15.49
C GLY A 55 3.08 -9.43 -15.00
N PHE A 56 2.82 -9.68 -13.72
CA PHE A 56 2.80 -11.03 -13.15
C PHE A 56 1.79 -11.93 -13.87
N ILE A 57 0.55 -11.48 -14.03
CA ILE A 57 -0.51 -12.24 -14.72
C ILE A 57 -0.12 -12.53 -16.17
N THR A 58 0.43 -11.55 -16.90
CA THR A 58 0.86 -11.72 -18.28
C THR A 58 1.98 -12.74 -18.42
N ILE A 59 3.01 -12.67 -17.56
CA ILE A 59 4.10 -13.65 -17.57
C ILE A 59 3.57 -15.04 -17.25
N TRP A 60 2.74 -15.16 -16.21
CA TRP A 60 2.13 -16.41 -15.80
C TRP A 60 1.35 -17.06 -16.96
N ALA A 61 0.48 -16.29 -17.63
CA ALA A 61 -0.33 -16.77 -18.75
C ALA A 61 0.48 -17.16 -20.01
N LEU A 62 1.74 -16.73 -20.13
CA LEU A 62 2.62 -17.08 -21.25
C LEU A 62 3.53 -18.27 -20.95
N VAL A 63 3.77 -18.57 -19.68
CA VAL A 63 4.72 -19.60 -19.23
C VAL A 63 4.02 -20.89 -18.82
N ASP A 64 2.74 -20.82 -18.44
CA ASP A 64 1.84 -21.98 -18.28
C ASP A 64 1.31 -22.51 -19.63
#